data_AF-A0AA48L372-F1
#
_entry.id   AF-A0AA48L372-F1
#
_cell.length_a   1.000
_cell.length_b   1.000
_cell.length_c   1.000
_cell.angle_alpha   90.00
_cell.angle_beta   90.00
_cell.angle_gamma   90.00
#
_symmetry.space_group_name_H-M   'P 1'
#
loop_
_entity.id
_entity.type
_entity.pdbx_description
1 polymer ?
#
loop_
_entity_poly.entity_id
_entity_poly.type
_entity_poly.pdbx_seq_one_letter_code
_entity_poly.pdbx_strand_id
1 'polypeptide(L)'
;MATAPTLFTLPLHLRANIAALLAAEIAPPHLQDELSAAIAAADVEEMESDIEPEPESSDDEKGGDGVDKPAPTRKPPTIDGEILDRVAAWASSKHERLTSAGLDPADYSYIGLLAGTQVYLAPRQRNLALAADKALADKEKVRVQYS
;
A
#
# COMPACT_ATOMS: atom_id res chain seq x y z
N MET A 1 16.74 -0.72 -15.29
CA MET A 1 16.29 0.35 -14.38
C MET A 1 15.31 -0.30 -13.43
N ALA A 2 15.58 -0.34 -12.12
CA ALA A 2 14.64 -0.88 -11.15
C ALA A 2 13.61 0.21 -10.84
N THR A 3 12.38 0.01 -11.29
CA THR A 3 11.24 0.87 -10.94
C THR A 3 10.92 0.63 -9.46
N ALA A 4 10.67 1.67 -8.68
CA ALA A 4 10.25 1.49 -7.30
C ALA A 4 8.86 0.80 -7.28
N PRO A 5 8.66 -0.26 -6.48
CA PRO A 5 7.40 -1.00 -6.46
C PRO A 5 6.26 -0.10 -5.95
N THR A 6 5.13 -0.16 -6.64
CA THR A 6 3.93 0.57 -6.20
C THR A 6 3.21 -0.29 -5.18
N LEU A 7 3.12 0.21 -3.94
CA LEU A 7 2.46 -0.48 -2.85
C LEU A 7 0.99 -0.08 -2.77
N PHE A 8 0.13 -1.08 -2.57
CA PHE A 8 -1.30 -0.92 -2.39
C PHE A 8 -1.70 -1.37 -0.99
N THR A 9 -2.60 -0.66 -0.34
CA THR A 9 -3.23 -1.14 0.90
C THR A 9 -4.02 -2.40 0.62
N LEU A 10 -3.97 -3.35 1.55
CA LEU A 10 -4.57 -4.67 1.43
C LEU A 10 -5.90 -4.72 2.21
N PRO A 11 -7.05 -4.44 1.58
CA PRO A 11 -8.35 -4.45 2.24
C PRO A 11 -8.79 -5.86 2.65
N LEU A 12 -9.71 -5.93 3.61
CA LEU A 12 -10.14 -7.20 4.23
C LEU A 12 -10.67 -8.23 3.23
N HIS A 13 -11.45 -7.80 2.23
CA HIS A 13 -12.00 -8.71 1.22
C HIS A 13 -10.89 -9.33 0.36
N LEU A 14 -9.87 -8.54 0.00
CA LEU A 14 -8.72 -9.02 -0.77
C LEU A 14 -7.89 -10.02 0.04
N ARG A 15 -7.72 -9.77 1.35
CA ARG A 15 -7.10 -10.75 2.26
C ARG A 15 -7.84 -12.08 2.27
N ALA A 16 -9.18 -12.04 2.35
CA ALA A 16 -10.01 -13.24 2.32
C ALA A 16 -9.88 -14.00 0.99
N ASN A 17 -9.88 -13.27 -0.14
CA ASN A 17 -9.77 -13.87 -1.47
C ASN A 17 -8.40 -14.52 -1.70
N ILE A 18 -7.31 -13.86 -1.27
CA ILE A 18 -5.96 -14.41 -1.34
C ILE A 18 -5.83 -15.62 -0.42
N ALA A 19 -6.37 -15.57 0.80
CA ALA A 19 -6.38 -16.71 1.71
C ALA A 19 -7.13 -17.91 1.12
N ALA A 20 -8.24 -17.68 0.42
CA ALA A 20 -8.99 -18.72 -0.27
C ALA A 20 -8.18 -19.36 -1.42
N LEU A 21 -7.41 -18.57 -2.19
CA LEU A 21 -6.49 -19.12 -3.21
C LEU A 21 -5.43 -20.03 -2.62
N LEU A 22 -4.83 -19.60 -1.50
CA LEU A 22 -3.80 -20.36 -0.80
C LEU A 22 -4.37 -21.65 -0.21
N ALA A 23 -5.53 -21.57 0.44
CA ALA A 23 -6.21 -22.73 1.01
C ALA A 23 -6.63 -23.77 -0.05
N ALA A 24 -6.96 -23.31 -1.26
CA ALA A 24 -7.28 -24.19 -2.38
C ALA A 24 -6.02 -24.77 -3.07
N GLU A 25 -4.81 -24.32 -2.70
CA GLU A 25 -3.52 -24.75 -3.28
C GLU A 25 -3.47 -24.67 -4.82
N ILE A 26 -4.29 -23.81 -5.42
CA ILE A 26 -4.39 -23.69 -6.88
C ILE A 26 -3.47 -22.62 -7.46
N ALA A 27 -3.06 -21.66 -6.64
CA ALA A 27 -2.13 -20.61 -7.04
C ALA A 27 -0.78 -21.24 -7.48
N PRO A 28 -0.08 -20.65 -8.46
CA PRO A 28 1.19 -21.20 -8.90
C PRO A 28 2.25 -21.06 -7.79
N PRO A 29 3.21 -21.99 -7.67
CA PRO A 29 4.11 -22.06 -6.51
C PRO A 29 4.84 -20.76 -6.21
N HIS A 30 5.33 -20.07 -7.25
CA HIS A 30 6.04 -18.80 -7.10
C HIS A 30 5.17 -17.65 -6.57
N LEU A 31 3.84 -17.70 -6.76
CA LEU A 31 2.92 -16.72 -6.17
C LEU A 31 2.46 -17.13 -4.77
N GLN A 32 2.49 -18.42 -4.41
CA GLN A 32 2.06 -18.86 -3.08
C GLN A 32 2.96 -18.25 -1.99
N ASP A 33 4.28 -18.28 -2.20
CA ASP A 33 5.23 -17.70 -1.25
C ASP A 33 5.06 -16.19 -1.13
N GLU A 34 4.90 -15.48 -2.25
CA GLU A 34 4.71 -14.03 -2.27
C GLU A 34 3.38 -13.61 -1.61
N LEU A 35 2.29 -14.33 -1.89
CA LEU A 35 0.96 -14.05 -1.34
C LEU A 35 0.87 -14.38 0.14
N SER A 36 1.49 -15.49 0.57
CA SER A 36 1.56 -15.84 1.99
C SER A 36 2.41 -14.83 2.77
N ALA A 37 3.54 -14.38 2.22
CA ALA A 37 4.34 -13.31 2.80
C ALA A 37 3.57 -11.99 2.88
N ALA A 38 2.79 -11.63 1.85
CA ALA A 38 1.96 -10.43 1.87
C ALA A 38 0.86 -10.47 2.94
N ILE A 39 0.21 -11.63 3.14
CA ILE A 39 -0.77 -11.80 4.23
C ILE A 39 -0.08 -11.76 5.59
N ALA A 40 1.07 -12.42 5.75
CA ALA A 40 1.80 -12.42 7.01
C ALA A 40 2.29 -11.01 7.37
N ALA A 41 2.83 -10.26 6.41
CA ALA A 41 3.23 -8.87 6.59
C ALA A 41 2.03 -7.97 6.93
N ALA A 42 0.84 -8.30 6.42
CA ALA A 42 -0.38 -7.57 6.74
C ALA A 42 -0.86 -7.75 8.20
N ASP A 43 -0.45 -8.83 8.87
CA ASP A 43 -0.74 -9.08 10.29
C ASP A 43 0.35 -8.52 11.23
N VAL A 44 1.49 -8.08 10.68
CA VAL A 44 2.58 -7.47 11.47
C VAL A 44 2.41 -5.96 11.48
N GLU A 45 2.07 -5.40 12.64
CA GLU A 45 2.04 -3.96 12.85
C GLU A 45 3.47 -3.40 12.89
N GLU A 46 4.01 -3.03 11.73
CA GLU A 46 5.22 -2.21 11.69
C GLU A 46 4.89 -0.79 12.15
N MET A 47 5.52 -0.37 13.25
CA MET A 47 5.52 1.03 13.68
C MET A 47 6.48 1.80 12.79
N GLU A 48 5.97 2.74 12.01
CA GLU A 48 6.83 3.70 11.31
C GLU A 48 7.54 4.56 12.36
N SER A 49 8.85 4.40 12.44
CA SER A 49 9.70 5.28 13.23
C SER A 49 10.06 6.45 12.32
N ASP A 50 9.43 7.61 12.56
CA ASP A 50 9.82 8.89 11.95
C ASP A 50 11.16 9.31 12.56
N ILE A 51 12.23 8.57 12.22
CA ILE A 51 13.59 8.94 12.56
C ILE A 51 14.00 9.90 11.45
N GLU A 52 13.83 11.19 11.72
CA GLU A 52 14.57 12.22 11.00
C GLU A 52 16.05 11.81 11.00
N PRO A 53 16.75 11.73 9.86
CA PRO A 53 18.20 11.74 9.89
C PRO A 53 18.60 13.11 10.44
N GLU A 54 18.98 13.15 11.72
CA GLU A 54 19.52 14.36 12.34
C GLU A 54 20.64 14.90 11.43
N PRO A 55 20.55 16.15 10.94
CA PRO A 55 21.73 16.77 10.39
C PRO A 55 22.71 16.92 11.55
N GLU A 56 23.82 16.18 11.49
CA GLU A 56 24.94 16.40 12.39
C GLU A 56 25.31 17.90 12.35
N SER A 57 24.91 18.62 13.39
CA SER A 57 25.26 20.01 13.62
C SER A 57 25.56 20.13 15.09
N SER A 58 26.85 20.10 15.38
CA SER A 58 27.43 20.27 16.70
C SER A 58 27.07 21.64 17.30
N ASP A 59 26.77 21.57 18.61
CA ASP A 59 26.85 22.58 19.66
C ASP A 59 26.20 23.96 19.44
N ASP A 60 25.12 24.24 20.17
CA ASP A 60 25.19 25.09 21.37
C ASP A 60 23.90 25.02 22.22
N GLU A 61 24.03 25.36 23.50
CA GLU A 61 23.11 24.99 24.58
C GLU A 61 21.73 25.71 24.58
N LYS A 62 20.78 25.02 25.24
CA LYS A 62 19.80 25.56 26.22
C LYS A 62 18.40 25.96 25.73
N GLY A 63 17.42 25.23 26.26
CA GLY A 63 16.03 25.69 26.35
C GLY A 63 15.05 24.60 25.97
N GLY A 64 14.31 24.10 26.95
CA GLY A 64 13.41 22.98 26.75
C GLY A 64 12.28 23.27 25.78
N ASP A 65 11.87 22.23 25.08
CA ASP A 65 10.52 22.08 24.58
C ASP A 65 10.24 20.58 24.57
N GLY A 66 9.11 20.19 25.16
CA GLY A 66 8.70 18.80 25.18
C GLY A 66 8.52 18.33 23.75
N VAL A 67 9.49 17.57 23.24
CA VAL A 67 9.37 16.92 21.93
C VAL A 67 8.19 15.97 22.05
N ASP A 68 7.03 16.45 21.59
CA ASP A 68 5.83 15.68 21.29
C ASP A 68 6.27 14.62 20.29
N LYS A 69 6.79 13.50 20.81
CA LYS A 69 7.25 12.38 20.01
C LYS A 69 6.02 11.89 19.25
N PRO A 70 5.96 12.01 17.92
CA PRO A 70 4.76 11.63 17.18
C PRO A 70 4.44 10.19 17.53
N ALA A 71 3.18 9.95 17.93
CA ALA A 71 2.72 8.62 18.28
C ALA A 71 3.05 7.68 17.11
N PRO A 72 3.61 6.48 17.37
CA PRO A 72 4.01 5.57 16.31
C PRO A 72 2.82 5.28 15.40
N THR A 73 2.90 5.71 14.14
CA THR A 73 1.87 5.42 13.14
C THR A 73 2.06 3.99 12.66
N ARG A 74 1.02 3.17 12.83
CA ARG A 74 1.02 1.80 12.32
C ARG A 74 0.91 1.84 10.80
N LYS A 75 1.86 1.21 10.11
CA LYS A 75 1.78 1.03 8.66
C LYS A 75 0.58 0.15 8.33
N PRO A 76 -0.30 0.56 7.40
CA PRO A 76 -1.38 -0.32 6.95
C PRO A 76 -0.79 -1.54 6.23
N PRO A 77 -1.50 -2.68 6.24
CA PRO A 77 -1.09 -3.84 5.47
C PRO A 77 -0.97 -3.48 3.99
N THR A 78 0.17 -3.78 3.35
CA THR A 78 0.41 -3.44 1.95
C THR A 78 0.85 -4.64 1.11
N ILE A 79 0.52 -4.62 -0.17
CA ILE A 79 0.95 -5.58 -1.18
C ILE A 79 1.52 -4.86 -2.41
N ASP A 80 2.48 -5.48 -3.10
CA ASP A 80 3.03 -4.96 -4.34
C ASP A 80 2.03 -5.12 -5.49
N GLY A 81 1.88 -4.06 -6.29
CA GLY A 81 1.08 -4.09 -7.52
C GLY A 81 1.53 -5.17 -8.50
N GLU A 82 2.83 -5.44 -8.62
CA GLU A 82 3.33 -6.47 -9.54
C GLU A 82 2.87 -7.89 -9.14
N ILE A 83 2.61 -8.12 -7.85
CA ILE A 83 2.05 -9.38 -7.37
C ILE A 83 0.57 -9.46 -7.79
N LEU A 84 -0.20 -8.39 -7.59
CA LEU A 84 -1.62 -8.33 -8.00
C LEU A 84 -1.78 -8.52 -9.51
N ASP A 85 -0.91 -7.90 -10.31
CA ASP A 85 -0.91 -8.05 -11.77
C ASP A 85 -0.67 -9.49 -12.20
N ARG A 86 0.29 -10.17 -11.56
CA ARG A 86 0.59 -11.58 -11.83
C ARG A 86 -0.57 -12.49 -11.43
N VAL A 87 -1.23 -12.24 -10.29
CA VAL A 87 -2.43 -12.97 -9.88
C VAL A 87 -3.55 -12.76 -10.89
N ALA A 88 -3.81 -11.52 -11.31
CA ALA A 88 -4.85 -11.21 -12.29
C ALA A 88 -4.61 -11.91 -13.64
N ALA A 89 -3.37 -11.86 -14.14
CA ALA A 89 -2.98 -12.50 -15.39
C ALA A 89 -3.13 -14.03 -15.29
N TRP A 90 -2.67 -14.62 -14.18
CA TRP A 90 -2.82 -16.04 -13.94
C TRP A 90 -4.30 -16.46 -13.85
N ALA A 91 -5.10 -15.76 -13.04
CA ALA A 91 -6.52 -16.05 -12.82
C ALA A 91 -7.31 -15.99 -14.13
N SER A 92 -7.03 -14.99 -14.96
CA SER A 92 -7.63 -14.85 -16.30
C SER A 92 -7.34 -16.06 -17.21
N SER A 93 -6.16 -16.67 -17.09
CA SER A 93 -5.78 -17.86 -17.86
C SER A 93 -6.27 -19.19 -17.25
N LYS A 94 -6.78 -19.17 -16.01
CA LYS A 94 -7.15 -20.36 -15.22
C LYS A 94 -8.58 -20.30 -14.69
N HIS A 95 -9.48 -19.66 -15.43
CA HIS A 95 -10.90 -19.52 -15.10
C HIS A 95 -11.54 -20.85 -14.66
N GLU A 96 -11.39 -21.91 -15.46
CA GLU A 96 -11.95 -23.24 -15.15
C GLU A 96 -11.42 -23.84 -13.85
N ARG A 97 -10.14 -23.59 -13.52
CA ARG A 97 -9.50 -24.10 -12.31
C ARG A 97 -10.03 -23.39 -11.07
N LEU A 98 -10.28 -22.09 -11.16
CA LEU A 98 -10.91 -21.30 -10.09
C LEU A 98 -12.35 -21.78 -9.85
N THR A 99 -13.14 -21.89 -10.92
CA THR A 99 -14.52 -22.37 -10.81
C THR A 99 -14.61 -23.79 -10.25
N SER A 100 -13.70 -24.68 -10.65
CA SER A 100 -13.64 -26.06 -10.13
C SER A 100 -13.29 -26.13 -8.64
N ALA A 101 -12.58 -25.11 -8.13
CA ALA A 101 -12.27 -24.94 -6.71
C ALA A 101 -13.39 -24.21 -5.93
N GLY A 102 -14.50 -23.85 -6.59
CA GLY A 102 -15.61 -23.10 -5.98
C GLY A 102 -15.32 -21.62 -5.77
N LEU A 103 -14.31 -21.08 -6.46
CA LEU A 103 -13.90 -19.68 -6.36
C LEU A 103 -14.44 -18.88 -7.57
N ASP A 104 -14.88 -17.64 -7.35
CA ASP A 104 -15.36 -16.77 -8.41
C ASP A 104 -14.16 -16.11 -9.13
N PRO A 105 -13.96 -16.34 -10.44
CA PRO A 105 -12.88 -15.72 -11.20
C PRO A 105 -12.96 -14.20 -11.25
N ALA A 106 -14.15 -13.60 -11.08
CA ALA A 106 -14.32 -12.15 -11.06
C ALA A 106 -13.57 -11.50 -9.88
N ASP A 107 -13.51 -12.19 -8.74
CA ASP A 107 -12.81 -11.74 -7.52
C ASP A 107 -11.29 -11.67 -7.69
N TYR A 108 -10.76 -12.36 -8.70
CA TYR A 108 -9.33 -12.40 -9.03
C TYR A 108 -9.02 -11.67 -10.34
N SER A 109 -10.00 -11.01 -10.94
CA SER A 109 -9.75 -10.10 -12.05
C SER A 109 -8.94 -8.89 -11.58
N TYR A 110 -8.28 -8.19 -12.51
CA TYR A 110 -7.54 -6.96 -12.18
C TYR A 110 -8.40 -5.95 -11.40
N ILE A 111 -9.66 -5.79 -11.82
CA ILE A 111 -10.62 -4.88 -11.16
C ILE A 111 -11.00 -5.42 -9.79
N GLY A 112 -11.25 -6.73 -9.66
CA GLY A 112 -11.57 -7.37 -8.38
C GLY A 112 -10.44 -7.24 -7.35
N LEU A 113 -9.19 -7.43 -7.79
CA LEU A 113 -8.01 -7.31 -6.94
C LEU A 113 -7.69 -5.87 -6.54
N LEU A 114 -8.02 -4.88 -7.38
CA LEU A 114 -7.83 -3.46 -7.04
C LEU A 114 -9.06 -2.82 -6.38
N ALA A 115 -10.17 -3.54 -6.26
CA ALA A 115 -11.36 -3.01 -5.62
C ALA A 115 -11.03 -2.62 -4.18
N GLY A 116 -11.29 -1.37 -3.81
CA GLY A 116 -11.05 -0.89 -2.45
C GLY A 116 -9.58 -0.86 -2.00
N THR A 117 -8.61 -1.13 -2.87
CA THR A 117 -7.20 -0.87 -2.58
C THR A 117 -6.91 0.61 -2.76
N GLN A 118 -5.97 1.14 -2.00
CA GLN A 118 -5.48 2.51 -2.12
C GLN A 118 -3.98 2.47 -2.33
N VAL A 119 -3.44 3.40 -3.12
CA VAL A 119 -1.98 3.55 -3.23
C VAL A 119 -1.43 3.98 -1.88
N TYR A 120 -0.48 3.21 -1.36
CA TYR A 120 0.23 3.56 -0.15
C TYR A 120 1.33 4.58 -0.48
N LEU A 121 1.27 5.73 0.19
CA LEU A 121 2.32 6.75 0.14
C LEU A 121 3.00 6.80 1.50
N ALA A 122 4.33 6.76 1.51
CA ALA A 122 5.10 6.96 2.73
C ALA A 122 4.80 8.36 3.32
N PRO A 123 4.92 8.56 4.65
CA PRO A 123 4.56 9.82 5.32
C PRO A 123 5.16 11.07 4.64
N ARG A 124 6.45 11.02 4.29
CA ARG A 124 7.14 12.10 3.58
C ARG A 124 6.49 12.45 2.24
N GLN A 125 6.06 11.43 1.48
CA GLN A 125 5.40 11.61 0.18
C GLN A 125 3.96 12.12 0.36
N ARG A 126 3.25 11.63 1.39
CA ARG A 126 1.91 12.11 1.73
C ARG A 126 1.95 13.60 2.12
N ASN A 127 2.93 14.02 2.91
CA ASN A 127 3.11 15.43 3.28
C ASN A 127 3.39 16.31 2.06
N LEU A 128 4.22 15.82 1.13
CA LEU A 128 4.50 16.52 -0.12
C LEU A 128 3.24 16.64 -1.00
N ALA A 129 2.45 15.57 -1.11
CA ALA A 129 1.19 15.58 -1.86
C ALA A 129 0.18 16.58 -1.27
N LEU A 130 0.02 16.59 0.06
CA LEU A 130 -0.85 17.55 0.76
C LEU A 130 -0.41 19.00 0.56
N ALA A 131 0.90 19.26 0.60
CA ALA A 131 1.45 20.59 0.34
C ALA A 131 1.20 21.03 -1.11
N ALA A 132 1.34 20.11 -2.08
CA ALA A 132 1.07 20.38 -3.49
C ALA A 132 -0.43 20.68 -3.74
N ASP A 133 -1.34 19.91 -3.17
CA ASP A 133 -2.78 20.13 -3.28
C ASP A 133 -3.19 21.49 -2.70
N LYS A 134 -2.63 21.86 -1.54
CA LYS A 134 -2.88 23.17 -0.93
C LYS A 134 -2.41 24.31 -1.84
N ALA A 135 -1.21 24.19 -2.43
CA ALA A 135 -0.67 25.20 -3.33
C ALA A 135 -1.52 25.38 -4.61
N LEU A 136 -2.11 24.29 -5.13
CA LEU A 136 -3.03 24.35 -6.27
C LEU A 136 -4.34 25.05 -5.90
N ALA A 137 -4.94 24.72 -4.76
CA ALA A 137 -6.17 25.34 -4.29
C ALA A 137 -6.03 26.85 -4.07
N ASP A 138 -4.89 27.29 -3.52
CA ASP A 138 -4.60 28.71 -3.31
C ASP A 138 -4.43 29.46 -4.64
N LYS A 139 -3.79 28.84 -5.64
CA LYS A 139 -3.62 29.41 -6.99
C LYS A 139 -4.97 29.56 -7.73
N GLU A 140 -5.88 28.62 -7.54
CA GLU A 140 -7.22 28.67 -8.13
C GLU A 140 -8.08 29.79 -7.53
N LYS A 141 -8.03 29.97 -6.20
CA LYS A 141 -8.73 31.10 -5.53
C LYS A 141 -8.24 32.45 -6.03
N VAL A 142 -6.92 32.62 -6.19
CA VAL A 142 -6.35 33.86 -6.75
C VAL A 142 -6.85 34.09 -8.17
N ARG A 143 -6.97 33.05 -9.00
CA ARG A 143 -7.45 33.20 -10.38
C ARG A 143 -8.92 33.64 -10.47
N VAL A 144 -9.78 33.11 -9.60
CA VAL A 144 -11.22 33.45 -9.55
C VAL A 144 -11.46 34.85 -8.99
N GLN A 145 -10.60 35.34 -8.08
CA GLN A 145 -10.77 36.65 -7.47
C GLN A 145 -10.38 37.84 -8.39
N TYR A 146 -9.68 37.56 -9.49
CA TYR A 146 -9.23 38.54 -10.48
C TYR A 146 -9.83 38.31 -11.90
N SER A 147 -10.89 37.51 -12.00
CA SER A 147 -11.69 37.32 -13.22
C SER A 147 -13.06 37.99 -13.06
#